data_AF-A0A095Y6V6-F1
#
_entry.id   AF-A0A095Y6V6-F1
#
_cell.length_a   1.000
_cell.length_b   1.000
_cell.length_c   1.000
_cell.angle_alpha   90.00
_cell.angle_beta   90.00
_cell.angle_gamma   90.00
#
_symmetry.space_group_name_H-M   'P 1'
#
loop_
_entity.id
_entity.type
_entity.pdbx_description
1 polymer ?
#
loop_
_entity_poly.entity_id
_entity_poly.type
_entity_poly.pdbx_seq_one_letter_code
_entity_poly.pdbx_strand_id
1 'polypeptide(L)'
;MRFSRSNDDNIFFTLFTKQATFLVSAAELLAKISAATPERRVELRDELHRLEQSCDEVTHEIAARLNQTFVTPLDRDDITYISSRLDDCMDYMDEAGDLIVLYKVGVLPPGVAEQLNVIQRCCDLTAQAMPRLKTLGGLRDYWVEINRLENDGDQAYRKTISALFESGHDALEVIKLKDVIEVLEKAIDSFEALANGVETIAIKES
;
A
#
# COMPACT_ATOMS: atom_id res chain seq x y z
N MET A 1 5.24 41.85 -2.51
CA MET A 1 4.47 40.61 -2.74
C MET A 1 4.60 39.76 -1.48
N ARG A 2 3.53 39.58 -0.70
CA ARG A 2 3.54 38.71 0.49
C ARG A 2 3.31 37.29 -0.02
N PHE A 3 4.36 36.47 -0.06
CA PHE A 3 4.20 35.03 -0.29
C PHE A 3 3.46 34.45 0.92
N SER A 4 2.26 33.93 0.67
CA SER A 4 1.47 33.19 1.67
C SER A 4 2.24 31.92 2.02
N ARG A 5 2.79 31.87 3.23
CA ARG A 5 3.67 30.80 3.71
C ARG A 5 2.94 29.66 4.45
N SER A 6 1.59 29.66 4.53
CA SER A 6 0.90 28.76 5.48
C SER A 6 -0.16 27.82 4.92
N ASN A 7 -0.69 28.03 3.71
CA ASN A 7 -1.77 27.17 3.20
C ASN A 7 -1.27 26.00 2.35
N ASP A 8 -0.21 26.19 1.55
CA ASP A 8 0.31 25.14 0.67
C ASP A 8 1.16 24.10 1.41
N ASP A 9 1.92 24.49 2.44
CA ASP A 9 2.69 23.52 3.23
C ASP A 9 1.81 22.44 3.87
N ASN A 10 0.56 22.79 4.19
CA ASN A 10 -0.37 21.86 4.82
C ASN A 10 -1.04 20.92 3.81
N ILE A 11 -1.02 21.25 2.51
CA ILE A 11 -1.78 20.48 1.53
C ILE A 11 -1.11 19.17 1.18
N PHE A 12 0.22 19.14 1.02
CA PHE A 12 0.94 17.90 0.68
C PHE A 12 0.75 16.83 1.76
N PHE A 13 0.89 17.19 3.04
CA PHE A 13 0.61 16.26 4.16
C PHE A 13 -0.85 15.82 4.21
N THR A 14 -1.80 16.70 3.85
CA THR A 14 -3.22 16.35 3.73
C THR A 14 -3.44 15.34 2.62
N LEU A 15 -2.77 15.50 1.47
CA LEU A 15 -2.88 14.60 0.33
C LEU A 15 -2.23 13.23 0.61
N PHE A 16 -1.07 13.18 1.26
CA PHE A 16 -0.48 11.92 1.74
C PHE A 16 -1.42 11.18 2.70
N THR A 17 -2.03 11.92 3.63
CA THR A 17 -3.01 11.35 4.57
C THR A 17 -4.23 10.80 3.82
N LYS A 18 -4.67 11.49 2.76
CA LYS A 18 -5.77 11.04 1.90
C LYS A 18 -5.41 9.74 1.17
N GLN A 19 -4.24 9.67 0.53
CA GLN A 19 -3.75 8.44 -0.10
C GLN A 19 -3.70 7.27 0.91
N ALA A 20 -3.08 7.49 2.08
CA ALA A 20 -2.97 6.45 3.10
C ALA A 20 -4.34 5.99 3.66
N THR A 21 -5.35 6.86 3.68
CA THR A 21 -6.71 6.47 4.06
C THR A 21 -7.36 5.57 3.00
N PHE A 22 -7.07 5.80 1.72
CA PHE A 22 -7.49 4.89 0.66
C PHE A 22 -6.84 3.51 0.82
N LEU A 23 -5.57 3.43 1.22
CA LEU A 23 -4.90 2.13 1.46
C LEU A 23 -5.63 1.28 2.52
N VAL A 24 -6.12 1.90 3.60
CA VAL A 24 -6.93 1.20 4.62
C VAL A 24 -8.21 0.61 4.00
N SER A 25 -8.90 1.42 3.19
CA SER A 25 -10.14 0.97 2.53
C SER A 25 -9.87 -0.10 1.48
N ALA A 26 -8.72 -0.05 0.81
CA ALA A 26 -8.28 -1.03 -0.18
C ALA A 26 -8.01 -2.39 0.48
N ALA A 27 -7.27 -2.41 1.59
CA ALA A 27 -6.99 -3.62 2.35
C ALA A 27 -8.29 -4.29 2.86
N GLU A 28 -9.27 -3.51 3.32
CA GLU A 28 -10.58 -4.03 3.72
C GLU A 28 -11.35 -4.66 2.55
N LEU A 29 -11.31 -4.03 1.37
CA LEU A 29 -11.94 -4.56 0.15
C LEU A 29 -11.26 -5.84 -0.30
N LEU A 30 -9.92 -5.87 -0.28
CA LEU A 30 -9.14 -7.05 -0.65
C LEU A 30 -9.42 -8.23 0.29
N ALA A 31 -9.55 -7.97 1.59
CA ALA A 31 -10.00 -8.97 2.55
C ALA A 31 -11.41 -9.50 2.22
N LYS A 32 -12.36 -8.62 1.86
CA LYS A 32 -13.71 -9.02 1.42
C LYS A 32 -13.67 -9.84 0.13
N ILE A 33 -12.84 -9.47 -0.85
CA ILE A 33 -12.64 -10.23 -2.09
C ILE A 33 -12.18 -11.65 -1.75
N SER A 34 -11.18 -11.79 -0.87
CA SER A 34 -10.63 -13.11 -0.50
C SER A 34 -11.70 -14.06 0.06
N ALA A 35 -12.65 -13.53 0.84
CA ALA A 35 -13.70 -14.29 1.52
C ALA A 35 -15.01 -14.43 0.72
N ALA A 36 -15.18 -13.67 -0.37
CA ALA A 36 -16.41 -13.65 -1.16
C ALA A 36 -16.51 -14.83 -2.15
N THR A 37 -17.72 -15.10 -2.63
CA THR A 37 -17.94 -16.04 -3.74
C THR A 37 -17.42 -15.45 -5.06
N PRO A 38 -17.07 -16.28 -6.05
CA PRO A 38 -16.56 -15.79 -7.35
C PRO A 38 -17.42 -14.72 -8.01
N GLU A 39 -18.75 -14.81 -7.88
CA GLU A 39 -19.69 -13.84 -8.45
C GLU A 39 -19.60 -12.49 -7.76
N ARG A 40 -19.52 -12.48 -6.42
CA ARG A 40 -19.43 -11.24 -5.63
C ARG A 40 -18.04 -10.61 -5.69
N ARG A 41 -16.99 -11.39 -5.96
CA ARG A 41 -15.62 -10.87 -6.13
C ARG A 41 -15.50 -9.87 -7.27
N VAL A 42 -16.26 -10.02 -8.35
CA VAL A 42 -16.24 -9.08 -9.49
C VAL A 42 -16.66 -7.68 -9.04
N GLU A 43 -17.79 -7.57 -8.34
CA GLU A 43 -18.31 -6.28 -7.87
C GLU A 43 -17.37 -5.62 -6.85
N LEU A 44 -16.79 -6.43 -5.94
CA LEU A 44 -15.84 -5.95 -4.93
C LEU A 44 -14.50 -5.52 -5.55
N ARG A 45 -14.01 -6.24 -6.56
CA ARG A 45 -12.84 -5.83 -7.34
C ARG A 45 -13.12 -4.51 -8.04
N ASP A 46 -14.27 -4.36 -8.69
CA ASP A 46 -14.62 -3.09 -9.36
C ASP A 46 -14.71 -1.92 -8.36
N GLU A 47 -15.10 -2.17 -7.10
CA GLU A 47 -15.01 -1.19 -6.00
C GLU A 47 -13.56 -0.85 -5.63
N LEU A 48 -12.68 -1.85 -5.54
CA LEU A 48 -11.25 -1.68 -5.27
C LEU A 48 -10.56 -0.88 -6.38
N HIS A 49 -10.83 -1.20 -7.65
CA HIS A 49 -10.25 -0.50 -8.79
C HIS A 49 -10.69 0.97 -8.87
N ARG A 50 -11.94 1.30 -8.50
CA ARG A 50 -12.37 2.70 -8.38
C ARG A 50 -11.64 3.45 -7.27
N LEU A 51 -11.26 2.74 -6.21
CA LEU A 51 -10.51 3.31 -5.10
C LEU A 51 -9.05 3.58 -5.51
N GLU A 52 -8.45 2.67 -6.27
CA GLU A 52 -7.13 2.86 -6.90
C GLU A 52 -7.13 4.10 -7.80
N GLN A 53 -8.10 4.23 -8.71
CA GLN A 53 -8.24 5.42 -9.57
C GLN A 53 -8.37 6.72 -8.74
N SER A 54 -9.09 6.66 -7.62
CA SER A 54 -9.22 7.82 -6.72
C SER A 54 -7.90 8.15 -6.00
N CYS A 55 -7.03 7.17 -5.78
CA CYS A 55 -5.69 7.34 -5.23
C CYS A 55 -4.72 7.93 -6.26
N ASP A 56 -4.74 7.41 -7.50
CA ASP A 56 -3.95 7.95 -8.62
C ASP A 56 -4.31 9.42 -8.92
N GLU A 57 -5.60 9.77 -8.86
CA GLU A 57 -6.04 11.18 -8.96
C GLU A 57 -5.35 12.08 -7.91
N VAL A 58 -5.10 11.57 -6.70
CA VAL A 58 -4.38 12.30 -5.64
C VAL A 58 -2.88 12.36 -5.95
N THR A 59 -2.29 11.29 -6.46
CA THR A 59 -0.90 11.26 -6.93
C THR A 59 -0.67 12.33 -8.02
N HIS A 60 -1.58 12.41 -8.99
CA HIS A 60 -1.60 13.45 -10.01
C HIS A 60 -1.82 14.86 -9.44
N GLU A 61 -2.69 15.03 -8.43
CA GLU A 61 -2.88 16.31 -7.75
C GLU A 61 -1.58 16.77 -7.06
N ILE A 62 -0.87 15.88 -6.38
CA ILE A 62 0.42 16.18 -5.73
C ILE A 62 1.43 16.64 -6.77
N ALA A 63 1.57 15.93 -7.89
CA ALA A 63 2.48 16.30 -8.97
C ALA A 63 2.14 17.67 -9.60
N ALA A 64 0.84 17.92 -9.83
CA ALA A 64 0.37 19.20 -10.36
C ALA A 64 0.68 20.36 -9.40
N ARG A 65 0.48 20.16 -8.09
CA ARG A 65 0.81 21.16 -7.06
C ARG A 65 2.31 21.40 -6.96
N LEU A 66 3.13 20.36 -6.97
CA LEU A 66 4.59 20.51 -6.99
C LEU A 66 5.05 21.40 -8.16
N ASN A 67 4.47 21.26 -9.34
CA ASN A 67 4.81 22.10 -10.50
C ASN A 67 4.41 23.58 -10.34
N GLN A 68 3.42 23.88 -9.50
CA GLN A 68 2.88 25.23 -9.32
C GLN A 68 3.38 25.92 -8.03
N THR A 69 3.87 25.14 -7.07
CA THR A 69 4.35 25.62 -5.76
C THR A 69 5.84 25.92 -5.83
N PHE A 70 6.26 27.16 -5.61
CA PHE A 70 7.69 27.54 -5.68
C PHE A 70 8.49 27.12 -4.43
N VAL A 71 7.89 27.23 -3.24
CA VAL A 71 8.49 26.84 -1.95
C VAL A 71 7.71 25.66 -1.38
N THR A 72 8.37 24.54 -1.11
CA THR A 72 7.75 23.31 -0.61
C THR A 72 8.12 23.03 0.85
N PRO A 73 7.27 22.31 1.60
CA PRO A 73 7.51 22.01 3.01
C PRO A 73 8.55 20.91 3.24
N LEU A 74 8.84 20.12 2.22
CA LEU A 74 9.92 19.13 2.14
C LEU A 74 10.61 19.31 0.78
N ASP A 75 11.75 18.65 0.59
CA ASP A 75 12.36 18.57 -0.73
C ASP A 75 11.39 17.93 -1.73
N ARG A 76 11.39 18.45 -2.96
CA ARG A 76 10.45 18.03 -4.01
C ARG A 76 10.55 16.54 -4.30
N ASP A 77 11.78 16.03 -4.35
CA ASP A 77 12.06 14.62 -4.59
C ASP A 77 11.49 13.74 -3.48
N ASP A 78 11.54 14.20 -2.22
CA ASP A 78 10.97 13.50 -1.07
C ASP A 78 9.43 13.48 -1.11
N ILE A 79 8.80 14.58 -1.55
CA ILE A 79 7.34 14.65 -1.74
C ILE A 79 6.90 13.68 -2.84
N THR A 80 7.60 13.69 -3.98
CA THR A 80 7.33 12.77 -5.09
C THR A 80 7.57 11.32 -4.67
N TYR A 81 8.63 11.06 -3.91
CA TYR A 81 8.93 9.73 -3.40
C TYR A 81 7.81 9.20 -2.51
N ILE A 82 7.38 9.95 -1.49
CA ILE A 82 6.30 9.53 -0.59
C ILE A 82 5.01 9.28 -1.38
N SER A 83 4.64 10.23 -2.26
CA SER A 83 3.42 10.11 -3.08
C SER A 83 3.43 8.84 -3.94
N SER A 84 4.53 8.56 -4.62
CA SER A 84 4.66 7.38 -5.50
C SER A 84 4.73 6.08 -4.72
N ARG A 85 5.39 6.05 -3.56
CA ARG A 85 5.42 4.83 -2.72
C ARG A 85 4.05 4.49 -2.14
N LEU A 86 3.25 5.50 -1.77
CA LEU A 86 1.85 5.29 -1.36
C LEU A 86 1.01 4.72 -2.51
N ASP A 87 1.25 5.19 -3.74
CA ASP A 87 0.62 4.71 -4.96
C ASP A 87 0.98 3.23 -5.24
N ASP A 88 2.27 2.87 -5.21
CA ASP A 88 2.73 1.49 -5.34
C ASP A 88 2.05 0.53 -4.32
N CYS A 89 1.78 1.00 -3.09
CA CYS A 89 1.04 0.21 -2.10
C CYS A 89 -0.40 -0.06 -2.55
N MET A 90 -1.07 0.95 -3.12
CA MET A 90 -2.42 0.81 -3.68
C MET A 90 -2.42 -0.16 -4.87
N ASP A 91 -1.50 0.05 -5.81
CA ASP A 91 -1.43 -0.69 -7.07
C ASP A 91 -1.28 -2.19 -6.85
N TYR A 92 -0.38 -2.61 -5.94
CA TYR A 92 -0.21 -4.03 -5.65
C TYR A 92 -1.43 -4.65 -4.95
N MET A 93 -2.18 -3.86 -4.14
CA MET A 93 -3.44 -4.34 -3.57
C MET A 93 -4.54 -4.48 -4.64
N ASP A 94 -4.65 -3.53 -5.57
CA ASP A 94 -5.60 -3.60 -6.69
C ASP A 94 -5.25 -4.77 -7.61
N GLU A 95 -3.97 -4.92 -7.98
CA GLU A 95 -3.46 -6.03 -8.79
C GLU A 95 -3.78 -7.39 -8.14
N ALA A 96 -3.62 -7.52 -6.82
CA ALA A 96 -4.01 -8.74 -6.10
C ALA A 96 -5.51 -9.06 -6.24
N GLY A 97 -6.37 -8.06 -6.08
CA GLY A 97 -7.81 -8.19 -6.28
C GLY A 97 -8.15 -8.59 -7.71
N ASP A 98 -7.45 -8.00 -8.67
CA ASP A 98 -7.58 -8.29 -10.09
C ASP A 98 -7.21 -9.73 -10.44
N LEU A 99 -6.04 -10.20 -10.01
CA LEU A 99 -5.57 -11.56 -10.27
C LEU A 99 -6.54 -12.60 -9.72
N ILE A 100 -7.07 -12.40 -8.51
CA ILE A 100 -8.06 -13.31 -7.91
C ILE A 100 -9.28 -13.48 -8.82
N VAL A 101 -9.78 -12.40 -9.41
CA VAL A 101 -10.96 -12.41 -10.30
C VAL A 101 -10.61 -12.93 -11.70
N LEU A 102 -9.56 -12.38 -12.32
CA LEU A 102 -9.14 -12.70 -13.68
C LEU A 102 -8.79 -14.18 -13.83
N TYR A 103 -8.09 -14.73 -12.85
CA TYR A 103 -7.69 -16.14 -12.88
C TYR A 103 -8.79 -17.10 -12.41
N LYS A 104 -9.91 -16.54 -11.94
CA LYS A 104 -11.03 -17.30 -11.35
C LYS A 104 -10.51 -18.22 -10.25
N VAL A 105 -9.68 -17.68 -9.36
CA VAL A 105 -9.11 -18.43 -8.24
C VAL A 105 -10.26 -18.98 -7.41
N GLY A 106 -10.18 -20.26 -7.04
CA GLY A 106 -11.19 -20.89 -6.19
C GLY A 106 -10.99 -20.48 -4.73
N VAL A 107 -10.50 -21.44 -3.95
CA VAL A 107 -10.18 -21.26 -2.54
C VAL A 107 -8.75 -20.77 -2.42
N LEU A 108 -8.56 -19.63 -1.75
CA LEU A 108 -7.24 -19.11 -1.45
C LEU A 108 -6.59 -19.94 -0.33
N PRO A 109 -5.28 -20.23 -0.40
CA PRO A 109 -4.55 -20.91 0.67
C PRO A 109 -4.66 -20.14 2.01
N PRO A 110 -4.67 -20.83 3.16
CA PRO A 110 -4.77 -20.18 4.46
C PRO A 110 -3.72 -19.08 4.71
N GLY A 111 -2.52 -19.24 4.17
CA GLY A 111 -1.44 -18.25 4.30
C GLY A 111 -1.70 -16.91 3.61
N VAL A 112 -2.62 -16.86 2.63
CA VAL A 112 -3.08 -15.59 2.05
C VAL A 112 -3.78 -14.72 3.11
N ALA A 113 -4.52 -15.32 4.04
CA ALA A 113 -5.15 -14.58 5.13
C ALA A 113 -4.11 -14.00 6.11
N GLU A 114 -2.96 -14.67 6.28
CA GLU A 114 -1.83 -14.15 7.06
C GLU A 114 -1.24 -12.91 6.37
N GLN A 115 -0.96 -12.96 5.06
CA GLN A 115 -0.47 -11.80 4.29
C GLN A 115 -1.45 -10.62 4.30
N LEU A 116 -2.76 -10.86 4.13
CA LEU A 116 -3.78 -9.80 4.18
C LEU A 116 -3.87 -9.13 5.55
N ASN A 117 -3.65 -9.88 6.63
CA ASN A 117 -3.58 -9.30 7.97
C ASN A 117 -2.38 -8.36 8.13
N VAL A 118 -1.22 -8.76 7.61
CA VAL A 118 -0.01 -7.94 7.60
C VAL A 118 -0.26 -6.64 6.81
N ILE A 119 -0.80 -6.74 5.60
CA ILE A 119 -1.14 -5.59 4.75
C ILE A 119 -2.08 -4.63 5.49
N GLN A 120 -3.16 -5.13 6.09
CA GLN A 120 -4.09 -4.27 6.85
C GLN A 120 -3.37 -3.50 7.96
N ARG A 121 -2.48 -4.16 8.72
CA ARG A 121 -1.72 -3.51 9.80
C ARG A 121 -0.74 -2.47 9.25
N CYS A 122 -0.10 -2.74 8.11
CA CYS A 122 0.73 -1.77 7.42
C CYS A 122 -0.07 -0.54 6.98
N CYS A 123 -1.26 -0.72 6.40
CA CYS A 123 -2.17 0.37 6.03
C CYS A 123 -2.53 1.23 7.25
N ASP A 124 -2.94 0.60 8.36
CA ASP A 124 -3.36 1.30 9.56
C ASP A 124 -2.23 2.14 10.16
N LEU A 125 -1.01 1.59 10.22
CA LEU A 125 0.18 2.30 10.70
C LEU A 125 0.57 3.45 9.78
N THR A 126 0.51 3.23 8.47
CA THR A 126 0.81 4.24 7.44
C THR A 126 -0.17 5.40 7.55
N ALA A 127 -1.48 5.13 7.64
CA ALA A 127 -2.51 6.15 7.81
C ALA A 127 -2.32 6.97 9.10
N GLN A 128 -1.87 6.34 10.19
CA GLN A 128 -1.52 7.05 11.42
C GLN A 128 -0.22 7.86 11.32
N ALA A 129 0.71 7.45 10.45
CA ALA A 129 2.02 8.10 10.29
C ALA A 129 1.98 9.31 9.36
N MET A 130 1.25 9.27 8.25
CA MET A 130 1.27 10.34 7.24
C MET A 130 0.96 11.75 7.79
N PRO A 131 -0.01 11.95 8.72
CA PRO A 131 -0.23 13.27 9.33
C PRO A 131 0.96 13.81 10.13
N ARG A 132 1.79 12.91 10.69
CA ARG A 132 2.93 13.26 11.55
C ARG A 132 4.15 13.73 10.77
N LEU A 133 4.20 13.47 9.45
CA LEU A 133 5.25 13.95 8.54
C LEU A 133 5.45 15.47 8.61
N LYS A 134 4.41 16.24 8.95
CA LYS A 134 4.51 17.69 9.13
C LYS A 134 5.52 18.12 10.21
N THR A 135 5.70 17.29 11.23
CA THR A 135 6.62 17.56 12.34
C THR A 135 7.85 16.67 12.32
N LEU A 136 7.83 15.63 11.48
CA LEU A 136 8.80 14.53 11.45
C LEU A 136 9.07 13.86 12.82
N GLY A 137 8.26 14.17 13.83
CA GLY A 137 8.41 13.70 15.20
C GLY A 137 7.64 12.41 15.45
N GLY A 138 8.22 11.51 16.25
CA GLY A 138 7.55 10.29 16.70
C GLY A 138 7.22 9.31 15.57
N LEU A 139 7.99 9.33 14.49
CA LEU A 139 7.86 8.41 13.36
C LEU A 139 8.71 7.13 13.53
N ARG A 140 9.62 7.09 14.51
CA ARG A 140 10.50 5.92 14.74
C ARG A 140 9.73 4.62 14.93
N ASP A 141 8.69 4.66 15.74
CA ASP A 141 7.87 3.48 16.00
C ASP A 141 7.14 3.01 14.74
N TYR A 142 6.85 3.91 13.79
CA TYR A 142 6.22 3.56 12.52
C TYR A 142 7.15 2.71 11.65
N TRP A 143 8.36 3.18 11.32
CA TRP A 143 9.23 2.39 10.44
C TRP A 143 9.79 1.13 11.12
N VAL A 144 10.00 1.14 12.43
CA VAL A 144 10.36 -0.08 13.18
C VAL A 144 9.25 -1.12 13.12
N GLU A 145 7.99 -0.73 13.30
CA GLU A 145 6.88 -1.68 13.27
C GLU A 145 6.56 -2.16 11.84
N ILE A 146 6.69 -1.31 10.82
CA ILE A 146 6.58 -1.73 9.42
C ILE A 146 7.66 -2.76 9.08
N ASN A 147 8.92 -2.53 9.44
CA ASN A 147 9.99 -3.52 9.26
C ASN A 147 9.66 -4.84 9.96
N ARG A 148 9.11 -4.80 11.18
CA ARG A 148 8.68 -6.01 11.89
C ARG A 148 7.55 -6.75 11.15
N LEU A 149 6.60 -6.01 10.58
CA LEU A 149 5.49 -6.55 9.81
C LEU A 149 5.92 -7.15 8.47
N GLU A 150 6.86 -6.51 7.77
CA GLU A 150 7.48 -7.07 6.57
C GLU A 150 8.11 -8.42 6.89
N ASN A 151 8.94 -8.52 7.94
CA ASN A 151 9.54 -9.79 8.35
C ASN A 151 8.50 -10.87 8.70
N ASP A 152 7.33 -10.50 9.23
CA ASP A 152 6.21 -11.42 9.48
C ASP A 152 5.57 -11.86 8.15
N GLY A 153 5.36 -10.93 7.21
CA GLY A 153 4.85 -11.18 5.86
C GLY A 153 5.75 -12.10 5.05
N ASP A 154 7.04 -11.83 5.08
CA ASP A 154 8.12 -12.53 4.38
C ASP A 154 8.28 -13.98 4.89
N GLN A 155 7.97 -14.23 6.17
CA GLN A 155 7.82 -15.59 6.71
C GLN A 155 6.54 -16.27 6.24
N ALA A 156 5.41 -15.56 6.26
CA ALA A 156 4.12 -16.08 5.80
C ALA A 156 4.18 -16.45 4.30
N TYR A 157 4.78 -15.62 3.46
CA TYR A 157 5.03 -15.85 2.05
C TYR A 157 5.81 -17.15 1.83
N ARG A 158 6.99 -17.30 2.44
CA ARG A 158 7.84 -18.49 2.28
C ARG A 158 7.12 -19.78 2.69
N LYS A 159 6.39 -19.75 3.81
CA LYS A 159 5.57 -20.88 4.29
C LYS A 159 4.45 -21.21 3.30
N THR A 160 3.77 -20.19 2.77
CA THR A 160 2.63 -20.36 1.85
C THR A 160 3.08 -20.90 0.50
N ILE A 161 4.17 -20.37 -0.05
CA ILE A 161 4.77 -20.89 -1.29
C ILE A 161 5.23 -22.33 -1.10
N SER A 162 5.94 -22.66 -0.02
CA SER A 162 6.36 -24.04 0.24
C SER A 162 5.17 -25.00 0.27
N ALA A 163 4.11 -24.64 0.99
CA ALA A 163 2.89 -25.45 1.07
C ALA A 163 2.15 -25.55 -0.28
N LEU A 164 2.15 -24.49 -1.07
CA LEU A 164 1.53 -24.49 -2.40
C LEU A 164 2.21 -25.50 -3.33
N PHE A 165 3.54 -25.54 -3.35
CA PHE A 165 4.29 -26.49 -4.19
C PHE A 165 4.18 -27.95 -3.71
N GLU A 166 3.81 -28.17 -2.45
CA GLU A 166 3.56 -29.51 -1.87
C GLU A 166 2.08 -29.95 -1.94
N SER A 167 1.18 -29.06 -2.36
CA SER A 167 -0.29 -29.26 -2.30
C SER A 167 -0.84 -30.38 -3.21
N GLY A 168 -0.09 -30.79 -4.23
CA GLY A 168 -0.57 -31.71 -5.27
C GLY A 168 -1.53 -31.08 -6.29
N HIS A 169 -1.69 -29.74 -6.29
CA HIS A 169 -2.40 -29.02 -7.34
C HIS A 169 -1.75 -29.21 -8.71
N ASP A 170 -2.55 -29.08 -9.78
CA ASP A 170 -1.99 -29.03 -11.13
C ASP A 170 -1.18 -27.74 -11.36
N ALA A 171 -0.34 -27.75 -12.40
CA ALA A 171 0.57 -26.64 -12.67
C ALA A 171 -0.16 -25.31 -12.93
N LEU A 172 -1.37 -25.35 -13.51
CA LEU A 172 -2.13 -24.14 -13.80
C LEU A 172 -2.64 -23.51 -12.50
N GLU A 173 -3.17 -24.32 -11.58
CA GLU A 173 -3.63 -23.83 -10.28
C GLU A 173 -2.46 -23.31 -9.43
N VAL A 174 -1.30 -23.98 -9.47
CA VAL A 174 -0.08 -23.49 -8.82
C VAL A 174 0.33 -22.13 -9.36
N ILE A 175 0.33 -21.92 -10.68
CA ILE A 175 0.65 -20.62 -11.29
C ILE A 175 -0.30 -19.53 -10.76
N LYS A 176 -1.62 -19.77 -10.82
CA LYS A 176 -2.62 -18.78 -10.39
C LYS A 176 -2.45 -18.36 -8.94
N LEU A 177 -2.28 -19.34 -8.05
CA LEU A 177 -2.14 -19.09 -6.62
C LEU A 177 -0.81 -18.40 -6.30
N LYS A 178 0.28 -18.85 -6.94
CA LYS A 178 1.60 -18.25 -6.78
C LYS A 178 1.59 -16.77 -7.16
N ASP A 179 1.01 -16.41 -8.30
CA ASP A 179 0.99 -15.02 -8.76
C ASP A 179 0.24 -14.10 -7.78
N VAL A 180 -0.87 -14.58 -7.20
CA VAL A 180 -1.59 -13.85 -6.13
C VAL A 180 -0.73 -13.72 -4.86
N ILE A 181 -0.08 -14.80 -4.42
CA ILE A 181 0.76 -14.80 -3.21
C ILE A 181 1.96 -13.86 -3.38
N GLU A 182 2.57 -13.83 -4.57
CA GLU A 182 3.71 -12.97 -4.88
C GLU A 182 3.33 -11.49 -4.97
N VAL A 183 2.18 -11.14 -5.53
CA VAL A 183 1.77 -9.72 -5.56
C VAL A 183 1.37 -9.20 -4.18
N LEU A 184 0.77 -10.04 -3.33
CA LEU A 184 0.54 -9.69 -1.93
C LEU A 184 1.84 -9.43 -1.18
N GLU A 185 2.90 -10.19 -1.50
CA GLU A 185 4.22 -9.94 -0.94
C GLU A 185 4.80 -8.60 -1.41
N LYS A 186 4.70 -8.30 -2.71
CA LYS A 186 5.11 -6.99 -3.23
C LYS A 186 4.36 -5.82 -2.57
N ALA A 187 3.10 -6.02 -2.22
CA ALA A 187 2.33 -5.02 -1.47
C ALA A 187 2.93 -4.80 -0.06
N ILE A 188 3.40 -5.86 0.62
CA ILE A 188 4.05 -5.75 1.92
C ILE A 188 5.41 -5.04 1.78
N ASP A 189 6.22 -5.45 0.80
CA ASP A 189 7.52 -4.85 0.49
C ASP A 189 7.40 -3.35 0.15
N SER A 190 6.34 -2.94 -0.53
CA SER A 190 6.15 -1.53 -0.89
C SER A 190 5.86 -0.64 0.34
N PHE A 191 5.21 -1.17 1.38
CA PHE A 191 5.10 -0.47 2.66
C PHE A 191 6.45 -0.33 3.37
N GLU A 192 7.31 -1.36 3.32
CA GLU A 192 8.67 -1.30 3.87
C GLU A 192 9.50 -0.24 3.14
N ALA A 193 9.44 -0.22 1.81
CA ALA A 193 10.10 0.80 0.99
C ALA A 193 9.63 2.22 1.36
N LEU A 194 8.31 2.43 1.50
CA LEU A 194 7.75 3.70 1.98
C LEU A 194 8.33 4.09 3.36
N ALA A 195 8.32 3.16 4.31
CA ALA A 195 8.79 3.41 5.67
C ALA A 195 10.28 3.73 5.73
N ASN A 196 11.12 3.02 4.97
CA ASN A 196 12.56 3.25 4.87
C ASN A 196 12.86 4.64 4.23
N GLY A 197 12.05 5.06 3.26
CA GLY A 197 12.13 6.42 2.72
C GLY A 197 11.74 7.49 3.75
N VAL A 198 10.67 7.27 4.52
CA VAL A 198 10.28 8.17 5.62
C VAL A 198 11.39 8.28 6.68
N GLU A 199 12.04 7.18 7.03
CA GLU A 199 13.21 7.19 7.93
C GLU A 199 14.35 8.05 7.35
N THR A 200 14.67 7.84 6.07
CA THR A 200 15.74 8.59 5.39
C THR A 200 15.46 10.10 5.38
N ILE A 201 14.21 10.49 5.10
CA ILE A 201 13.77 11.89 5.12
C ILE A 201 13.87 12.46 6.53
N ALA A 202 13.41 11.72 7.55
CA ALA A 202 13.49 12.17 8.95
C ALA A 202 14.94 12.39 9.40
N ILE A 203 15.89 11.53 8.98
CA ILE A 203 17.33 11.69 9.27
C ILE A 203 17.91 12.92 8.57
N LYS A 204 17.51 13.15 7.31
CA LYS A 204 17.98 14.28 6.50
C LYS A 204 17.57 15.65 7.07
N GLU A 205 16.39 15.71 7.67
CA GLU A 205 15.80 16.93 8.26
C GLU A 205 16.13 17.11 9.76
N SER A 206 16.92 16.20 10.35
CA SER A 206 17.34 16.24 11.76
C SER A 206 18.56 17.13 12.04
#